data_AF-A0A4S2B967-F1
#
_entry.id   AF-A0A4S2B967-F1
#
_cell.length_a   1.000
_cell.length_b   1.000
_cell.length_c   1.000
_cell.angle_alpha   90.00
_cell.angle_beta   90.00
_cell.angle_gamma   90.00
#
_symmetry.space_group_name_H-M   'P 1'
#
loop_
_entity.id
_entity.type
_entity.pdbx_description
1 polymer ?
#
loop_
_entity_poly.entity_id
_entity_poly.type
_entity_poly.pdbx_seq_one_letter_code
_entity_poly.pdbx_strand_id
1 'polypeptide(L)'
;DVIAIEDLKVKNLQKNHCLAKAIANASWSMFRQMLEYKCERYGKELIAVNPKNTSRICSKCGFNSGAKPLEIREWTCPNCQVHHDRDINAAVNILHKATLNGQELAVVNS
;
A
#
# COMPACT_ATOMS: atom_id res chain seq x y z
N ASP A 1 -14.27 -13.10 -1.74
CA ASP A 1 -13.28 -12.14 -2.28
C ASP A 1 -12.62 -11.39 -1.16
N VAL A 2 -11.37 -11.00 -1.38
CA VAL A 2 -10.52 -10.27 -0.43
C VAL A 2 -10.28 -8.87 -0.98
N ILE A 3 -10.38 -7.86 -0.11
CA ILE A 3 -9.96 -6.49 -0.37
C ILE A 3 -8.76 -6.20 0.52
N ALA A 4 -7.68 -5.67 -0.05
CA ALA A 4 -6.47 -5.33 0.68
C ALA A 4 -6.25 -3.81 0.68
N ILE A 5 -5.95 -3.24 1.84
CA ILE A 5 -5.67 -1.80 2.01
C ILE A 5 -4.42 -1.58 2.85
N GLU A 6 -3.83 -0.39 2.75
CA GLU A 6 -2.80 0.03 3.69
C GLU A 6 -3.37 0.35 5.07
N ASP A 7 -2.69 -0.12 6.12
CA ASP A 7 -2.92 0.31 7.49
C ASP A 7 -2.31 1.70 7.73
N LEU A 8 -2.93 2.72 7.15
CA LEU A 8 -2.52 4.11 7.31
C LEU A 8 -2.79 4.58 8.73
N LYS A 9 -1.72 4.83 9.48
CA LYS A 9 -1.80 5.48 10.80
C LYS A 9 -2.13 6.96 10.62
N VAL A 10 -3.41 7.29 10.44
CA VAL A 10 -3.92 8.67 10.18
C VAL A 10 -3.36 9.69 11.18
N LYS A 11 -3.29 9.32 12.47
CA LYS A 11 -2.71 10.17 13.52
C LYS A 11 -1.25 10.54 13.24
N ASN A 12 -0.47 9.66 12.63
CA ASN A 12 0.92 9.95 12.27
C ASN A 12 1.02 10.82 11.02
N LEU A 13 0.12 10.66 10.05
CA LEU A 13 0.07 11.48 8.85
C LEU A 13 -0.27 12.94 9.19
N GLN A 14 -1.15 13.17 10.16
CA GLN A 14 -1.55 14.50 10.64
C GLN A 14 -0.44 15.26 11.39
N LYS A 15 0.68 14.63 11.73
CA LYS A 15 1.83 15.31 12.37
C LYS A 15 2.56 16.27 11.43
N ASN A 16 2.40 16.11 10.12
CA ASN A 16 2.90 17.07 9.16
C ASN A 16 1.90 18.24 9.05
N HIS A 17 2.20 19.36 9.71
CA HIS A 17 1.32 20.52 9.77
C HIS A 17 0.97 21.11 8.39
N CYS A 18 1.83 20.96 7.37
CA CYS A 18 1.54 21.38 6.00
C CYS A 18 0.47 20.52 5.33
N LEU A 19 0.35 19.25 5.71
CA LEU A 19 -0.57 18.28 5.11
C LEU A 19 -1.76 17.94 6.02
N ALA A 20 -1.73 18.31 7.30
CA ALA A 20 -2.71 17.93 8.30
C ALA A 20 -4.15 18.29 7.90
N LYS A 21 -4.36 19.49 7.35
CA LYS A 21 -5.67 19.96 6.87
C LYS A 21 -6.19 19.11 5.70
N ALA A 22 -5.34 18.82 4.72
CA ALA A 22 -5.69 17.99 3.58
C ALA A 22 -6.03 16.54 4.01
N ILE A 23 -5.24 15.98 4.94
CA ILE A 23 -5.46 14.64 5.50
C ILE A 23 -6.75 14.57 6.31
N ALA A 24 -7.06 15.61 7.11
CA ALA A 24 -8.31 15.68 7.86
C ALA A 24 -9.52 15.73 6.92
N ASN A 25 -9.47 16.56 5.87
CA ASN A 25 -10.55 16.67 4.89
C ASN A 25 -10.79 15.36 4.13
N ALA A 26 -9.74 14.55 3.90
CA ALA A 26 -9.86 13.26 3.23
C ALA A 26 -10.59 12.18 4.05
N SER A 27 -10.78 12.37 5.36
CA SER A 27 -11.61 11.50 6.21
C SER A 27 -11.24 10.01 6.15
N TRP A 28 -9.94 9.69 6.06
CA TRP A 28 -9.41 8.32 5.91
C TRP A 28 -9.92 7.33 6.96
N SER A 29 -10.08 7.76 8.21
CA SER A 29 -10.61 6.90 9.28
C SER A 29 -12.06 6.49 9.02
N MET A 30 -12.89 7.43 8.52
CA MET A 30 -14.28 7.15 8.18
C MET A 30 -14.37 6.27 6.94
N PHE A 31 -13.52 6.53 5.93
CA PHE A 31 -13.44 5.69 4.74
C PHE A 31 -13.14 4.22 5.09
N ARG A 32 -12.17 3.97 5.98
CA ARG A 32 -11.87 2.62 6.47
C ARG A 32 -13.06 1.99 7.19
N GLN A 33 -13.70 2.71 8.11
CA GLN A 33 -14.88 2.20 8.84
C GLN A 33 -16.02 1.81 7.89
N MET A 34 -16.29 2.64 6.87
CA MET A 34 -17.32 2.34 5.87
C MET A 34 -16.95 1.14 4.99
N LEU A 35 -15.66 0.94 4.72
CA LEU A 35 -15.17 -0.22 3.99
C LEU A 35 -15.29 -1.50 4.82
N GLU A 36 -14.90 -1.47 6.10
CA GLU A 36 -15.08 -2.56 7.06
C GLU A 36 -16.56 -2.98 7.15
N TYR A 37 -17.45 -2.00 7.39
CA TYR A 37 -18.90 -2.20 7.42
C TYR A 37 -19.44 -2.86 6.15
N LYS A 38 -19.02 -2.38 4.96
CA LYS A 38 -19.47 -2.95 3.69
C LYS A 38 -18.92 -4.35 3.47
N CYS A 39 -17.66 -4.61 3.81
CA CYS A 39 -17.06 -5.93 3.66
C CYS A 39 -17.81 -6.95 4.51
N GLU A 40 -18.07 -6.63 5.78
CA GLU A 40 -18.88 -7.47 6.68
C GLU A 40 -20.27 -7.74 6.08
N ARG A 41 -20.97 -6.70 5.62
CA ARG A 41 -22.32 -6.82 5.03
C ARG A 41 -22.37 -7.74 3.80
N TYR A 42 -21.31 -7.79 3.00
CA TYR A 42 -21.27 -8.58 1.75
C TYR A 42 -20.45 -9.87 1.88
N GLY A 43 -20.05 -10.26 3.10
CA GLY A 43 -19.23 -11.45 3.33
C GLY A 43 -17.87 -11.40 2.63
N LYS A 44 -17.26 -10.21 2.55
CA LYS A 44 -15.92 -10.00 2.00
C LYS A 44 -14.92 -9.85 3.14
N GLU A 45 -13.69 -10.28 2.90
CA GLU A 45 -12.60 -10.10 3.85
C GLU A 45 -11.85 -8.81 3.54
N LEU A 46 -11.59 -7.99 4.56
CA LEU A 46 -10.76 -6.79 4.45
C LEU A 46 -9.45 -7.00 5.20
N ILE A 47 -8.33 -6.96 4.49
CA ILE A 47 -6.99 -7.13 5.05
C ILE A 47 -6.26 -5.80 5.04
N ALA A 48 -5.87 -5.31 6.22
CA ALA A 48 -5.02 -4.14 6.37
C ALA A 48 -3.55 -4.56 6.47
N VAL A 49 -2.69 -4.06 5.58
CA VAL A 49 -1.26 -4.41 5.52
C VAL A 49 -0.37 -3.24 5.90
N ASN A 50 0.85 -3.54 6.34
CA ASN A 50 1.82 -2.50 6.65
C ASN A 50 2.19 -1.67 5.39
N PRO A 51 1.98 -0.33 5.39
CA PRO A 51 2.24 0.54 4.23
C PRO A 51 3.73 0.71 3.89
N LYS A 52 4.65 0.22 4.74
CA LYS A 52 6.08 0.43 4.54
C LYS A 52 6.53 -0.10 3.17
N ASN A 53 7.14 0.79 2.38
CA ASN A 53 7.76 0.53 1.07
C ASN A 53 6.82 0.05 -0.06
N THR A 54 5.49 0.08 0.11
CA THR A 54 4.53 -0.34 -0.93
C THR A 54 4.70 0.42 -2.25
N SER A 55 5.00 1.72 -2.20
CA SER A 55 5.25 2.57 -3.38
C SER A 55 6.71 2.62 -3.83
N ARG A 56 7.63 1.95 -3.12
CA ARG A 56 9.08 2.01 -3.36
C ARG A 56 9.63 0.73 -3.98
N ILE A 57 9.02 -0.40 -3.64
CA ILE A 57 9.33 -1.72 -4.17
C ILE A 57 8.71 -1.88 -5.55
N CYS A 58 9.48 -2.34 -6.52
CA CYS A 58 8.98 -2.78 -7.82
C CYS A 58 8.12 -4.03 -7.62
N SER A 59 6.84 -3.95 -7.96
CA SER A 59 5.89 -5.07 -7.86
C SER A 59 6.24 -6.25 -8.77
N LYS A 60 7.02 -6.03 -9.84
CA LYS A 60 7.47 -7.09 -10.75
C LYS A 60 8.71 -7.85 -10.25
N CYS A 61 9.71 -7.15 -9.72
CA CYS A 61 11.02 -7.77 -9.42
C CYS A 61 11.48 -7.61 -7.97
N GLY A 62 10.69 -6.98 -7.10
CA GLY A 62 11.03 -6.79 -5.69
C GLY A 62 12.08 -5.71 -5.39
N PHE A 63 12.73 -5.13 -6.40
CA PHE A 63 13.76 -4.11 -6.20
C PHE A 63 13.21 -2.85 -5.51
N ASN A 64 13.81 -2.46 -4.39
CA ASN A 64 13.46 -1.23 -3.68
C ASN A 64 14.23 -0.05 -4.28
N SER A 65 13.53 0.76 -5.04
CA SER A 65 14.08 1.94 -5.73
C SER A 65 14.06 3.22 -4.88
N GLY A 66 13.91 3.08 -3.56
CA GLY A 66 13.97 4.20 -2.62
C GLY A 66 12.71 5.05 -2.56
N ALA A 67 12.74 6.03 -1.65
CA ALA A 67 11.67 7.01 -1.48
C ALA A 67 11.54 7.88 -2.72
N LYS A 68 10.30 8.20 -3.10
CA LYS A 68 10.01 9.07 -4.24
C LYS A 68 9.23 10.28 -3.73
N PRO A 69 9.63 11.52 -4.09
CA PRO A 69 8.86 12.74 -3.82
C PRO A 69 7.42 12.62 -4.33
N LEU A 70 6.43 13.28 -3.72
CA LEU A 70 5.01 13.07 -4.03
C LEU A 70 4.65 13.32 -5.51
N GLU A 71 5.38 14.22 -6.16
CA GLU A 71 5.25 14.62 -7.56
C GLU A 71 5.64 13.53 -8.58
N ILE A 72 6.44 12.52 -8.18
CA ILE A 72 6.91 11.47 -9.12
C ILE A 72 5.82 10.40 -9.32
N ARG A 73 4.86 10.64 -10.20
CA ARG A 73 3.72 9.73 -10.39
C ARG A 73 4.07 8.44 -11.13
N GLU A 74 5.09 8.48 -11.98
CA GLU A 74 5.54 7.35 -12.78
C GLU A 74 7.06 7.18 -12.66
N TRP A 75 7.56 5.94 -12.78
CA TRP A 75 8.99 5.68 -12.91
C TRP A 75 9.25 4.37 -13.64
N THR A 76 10.45 4.23 -14.20
CA THR A 76 10.95 2.96 -14.71
C THR A 76 11.85 2.32 -13.66
N CYS A 77 11.59 1.05 -13.33
CA CYS A 77 12.42 0.30 -12.39
C CYS A 77 13.85 0.16 -12.94
N PRO A 78 14.90 0.61 -12.24
CA PRO A 78 16.27 0.55 -12.75
C PRO A 78 16.81 -0.90 -12.83
N ASN A 79 16.19 -1.84 -12.10
CA ASN A 79 16.60 -3.24 -12.08
C ASN A 79 16.00 -4.07 -13.21
N CYS A 80 14.68 -3.96 -13.45
CA CYS A 80 13.97 -4.81 -14.43
C CYS A 80 13.37 -4.04 -15.61
N GLN A 81 13.59 -2.73 -15.68
CA GLN A 81 13.16 -1.84 -16.76
C GLN A 81 11.64 -1.76 -16.99
N VAL A 82 10.82 -2.26 -16.05
CA VAL A 82 9.38 -2.07 -16.12
C VAL A 82 8.99 -0.67 -15.69
N HIS A 83 8.13 -0.07 -16.50
CA HIS A 83 7.48 1.19 -16.23
C HIS A 83 6.31 0.99 -15.25
N HIS A 84 6.18 1.90 -14.29
CA HIS A 84 5.18 1.85 -13.24
C HIS A 84 4.46 3.19 -13.12
N ASP A 85 3.13 3.14 -13.05
CA ASP A 85 2.35 4.09 -12.27
C ASP A 85 2.50 3.76 -10.77
N ARG A 86 2.69 4.80 -9.96
CA ARG A 86 2.96 4.65 -8.52
C ARG A 86 1.84 3.98 -7.76
N ASP A 87 0.61 4.37 -8.00
CA ASP A 87 -0.52 3.91 -7.22
C ASP A 87 -0.91 2.49 -7.64
N ILE A 88 -0.81 2.17 -8.94
CA ILE A 88 -0.98 0.80 -9.45
C ILE A 88 0.10 -0.12 -8.87
N ASN A 89 1.37 0.29 -8.90
CA ASN A 89 2.45 -0.51 -8.31
C ASN A 89 2.25 -0.72 -6.80
N ALA A 90 1.83 0.32 -6.07
CA ALA A 90 1.52 0.20 -4.66
C ALA A 90 0.35 -0.77 -4.41
N ALA A 91 -0.74 -0.69 -5.19
CA ALA A 91 -1.89 -1.59 -5.10
C ALA A 91 -1.49 -3.06 -5.30
N VAL A 92 -0.65 -3.37 -6.29
CA VAL A 92 -0.13 -4.73 -6.50
C VAL A 92 0.70 -5.19 -5.31
N ASN A 93 1.59 -4.35 -4.77
CA ASN A 93 2.36 -4.70 -3.57
C ASN A 93 1.50 -4.88 -2.32
N ILE A 94 0.42 -4.11 -2.17
CA ILE A 94 -0.54 -4.27 -1.07
C ILE A 94 -1.23 -5.64 -1.16
N LEU A 95 -1.66 -6.03 -2.36
CA LEU A 95 -2.25 -7.35 -2.61
C LEU A 95 -1.24 -8.48 -2.34
N HIS A 96 0.00 -8.34 -2.81
CA HIS A 96 1.06 -9.31 -2.52
C HIS A 96 1.27 -9.49 -1.01
N LYS A 97 1.33 -8.39 -0.24
CA LYS A 97 1.46 -8.49 1.22
C LYS A 97 0.25 -9.16 1.89
N ALA A 98 -0.96 -8.91 1.41
CA ALA A 98 -2.16 -9.52 1.95
C ALA A 98 -2.21 -11.03 1.70
N THR A 99 -1.70 -11.48 0.55
CA THR A 99 -1.71 -12.90 0.13
C THR A 99 -0.51 -13.68 0.64
N LEU A 100 0.65 -13.04 0.82
CA LEU A 100 1.88 -13.66 1.34
C LEU A 100 1.90 -13.80 2.87
N ASN A 101 0.95 -13.20 3.60
CA ASN A 101 0.82 -13.39 5.05
C ASN A 101 0.37 -14.81 5.47
N GLY A 102 0.23 -15.74 4.51
CA GLY A 102 0.11 -17.19 4.72
C GLY A 102 1.33 -18.01 4.25
N GLN A 103 2.39 -17.37 3.75
CA GLN A 103 3.62 -18.03 3.31
C GLN A 103 4.86 -17.24 3.75
N GLU A 104 5.27 -17.50 4.99
CA GLU A 104 6.68 -17.51 5.33
C GLU A 104 7.35 -18.64 4.52
N LEU A 105 7.79 -18.34 3.29
CA LEU A 105 8.78 -19.12 2.56
C LEU A 105 10.14 -18.60 3.06
N ALA A 106 10.84 -19.21 4.01
CA ALA A 106 11.40 -20.56 3.93
C ALA A 106 11.84 -20.91 2.49
N VAL A 107 13.15 -21.13 2.33
CA VAL A 107 13.87 -21.61 1.14
C VAL A 107 14.23 -20.49 0.14
N VAL A 108 15.49 -20.13 -0.14
CA VAL A 108 16.77 -20.84 -0.08
C VAL A 108 17.91 -19.86 0.22
N ASN A 109 18.80 -20.23 1.15
CA ASN A 109 20.21 -19.86 1.04
C ASN A 109 20.76 -20.54 -0.23
N SER A 110 21.48 -19.79 -1.04
CA SER A 110 22.48 -20.30 -1.98
C SER A 110 23.74 -19.47 -1.80
#